data_AF-A0A960EXU3-F1
#
_entry.id   AF-A0A960EXU3-F1
#
_cell.length_a   1.000
_cell.length_b   1.000
_cell.length_c   1.000
_cell.angle_alpha   90.00
_cell.angle_beta   90.00
_cell.angle_gamma   90.00
#
_symmetry.space_group_name_H-M   'P 1'
#
loop_
_entity.id
_entity.type
_entity.pdbx_description
1 polymer ?
#
loop_
_entity_poly.entity_id
_entity_poly.type
_entity_poly.pdbx_seq_one_letter_code
_entity_poly.pdbx_strand_id
1 'polypeptide(L)'
;SVAGTAQAALLNVTAVSPAGTGWVTVYPCGATQPTASNLNVVAGVNVANVVVSQLGTNGQVCIYTSVAMHLVVDVGGTAPLASAYTGTVPQRFMETRVGAPFTTIDGQFQGAGQLAGGTITQLQVTGRGTPEVPADATAVVLNVTAVTPPANGWVTVFPCGDPQPTASNLNFIPGRSVPNSVLVGVGTGGKVCVYNSSATHLIVDVVGVLQAGAHSYIATPVRLLETRNGAQFTTFDHLFEGGGQIAAGQTVELNVGARVSGNNGVTFVWLNITSLQSTAGGYVIVHSCDVARPTASNLNFPAGTTVANAVVAELSEDGRVCIYTSATTHLVVDIDGIVIDGYAPLL
;
A
#
# COMPACT_ATOMS: atom_id res chain seq x y z
N SER A 1 15.61 13.29 12.99
CA SER A 1 15.92 14.28 11.96
C SER A 1 16.03 13.55 10.64
N VAL A 2 15.35 14.03 9.61
CA VAL A 2 15.47 13.50 8.25
C VAL A 2 16.85 13.88 7.69
N ALA A 3 17.54 12.96 7.03
CA ALA A 3 18.86 13.24 6.43
C ALA A 3 18.76 14.44 5.48
N GLY A 4 19.77 15.33 5.45
CA GLY A 4 19.73 16.60 4.72
C GLY A 4 19.52 16.53 3.21
N THR A 5 19.45 15.32 2.63
CA THR A 5 19.23 15.05 1.20
C THR A 5 17.88 14.41 0.89
N ALA A 6 17.09 14.03 1.91
CA ALA A 6 15.81 13.37 1.70
C ALA A 6 14.76 14.34 1.13
N GLN A 7 13.96 13.83 0.19
CA GLN A 7 12.95 14.60 -0.55
C GLN A 7 11.62 13.89 -0.67
N ALA A 8 11.52 12.66 -0.16
CA ALA A 8 10.25 12.02 0.16
C ALA A 8 10.31 11.36 1.54
N ALA A 9 9.15 11.30 2.19
CA ALA A 9 8.95 10.54 3.41
C ALA A 9 7.91 9.44 3.16
N LEU A 10 8.23 8.26 3.66
CA LEU A 10 7.32 7.14 3.79
C LEU A 10 6.77 7.19 5.21
N LEU A 11 5.46 7.42 5.32
CA LEU A 11 4.77 7.68 6.57
C LEU A 11 3.72 6.60 6.79
N ASN A 12 3.62 6.06 8.00
CA ASN A 12 2.42 5.37 8.43
C ASN A 12 1.54 6.40 9.16
N VAL A 13 0.38 6.71 8.60
CA VAL A 13 -0.55 7.70 9.16
C VAL A 13 -1.74 6.97 9.75
N THR A 14 -1.91 7.08 11.07
CA THR A 14 -3.01 6.48 11.82
C THR A 14 -3.98 7.55 12.29
N ALA A 15 -5.23 7.47 11.83
CA ALA A 15 -6.33 8.23 12.41
C ALA A 15 -6.85 7.49 13.65
N VAL A 16 -6.93 8.21 14.76
CA VAL A 16 -7.37 7.70 16.05
C VAL A 16 -8.61 8.46 16.48
N SER A 17 -9.66 7.71 16.84
CA SER A 17 -10.95 8.25 17.29
C SER A 17 -11.52 9.36 16.39
N PRO A 18 -11.67 9.14 15.07
CA PRO A 18 -12.31 10.13 14.21
C PRO A 18 -13.75 10.40 14.64
N ALA A 19 -14.15 11.68 14.64
CA ALA A 19 -15.46 12.14 15.09
C ALA A 19 -16.60 11.85 14.10
N GLY A 20 -16.28 11.47 12.86
CA GLY A 20 -17.23 11.29 11.78
C GLY A 20 -16.64 10.51 10.61
N THR A 21 -17.43 10.36 9.55
CA THR A 21 -16.94 9.87 8.26
C THR A 21 -16.19 10.98 7.55
N GLY A 22 -14.97 10.69 7.09
CA GLY A 22 -14.10 11.70 6.51
C GLY A 22 -12.86 11.09 5.88
N TRP A 23 -11.85 11.91 5.63
CA TRP A 23 -10.57 11.50 5.06
C TRP A 23 -9.40 12.31 5.61
N VAL A 24 -8.20 11.78 5.39
CA VAL A 24 -6.91 12.46 5.61
C VAL A 24 -6.21 12.62 4.27
N THR A 25 -5.67 13.81 4.02
CA THR A 25 -4.83 14.11 2.85
C THR A 25 -3.45 14.52 3.35
N VAL A 26 -2.42 13.91 2.80
CA VAL A 26 -1.01 14.10 3.14
C VAL A 26 -0.31 14.55 1.87
N TYR A 27 0.40 15.68 1.95
CA TYR A 27 0.97 16.32 0.78
C TYR A 27 2.17 17.20 1.15
N PRO A 28 3.01 17.59 0.18
CA PRO A 28 4.17 18.43 0.44
C PRO A 28 3.74 19.81 0.92
N CYS A 29 4.28 20.30 2.04
CA CYS A 29 3.98 21.65 2.49
C CYS A 29 4.41 22.70 1.46
N GLY A 30 3.56 23.70 1.23
CA GLY A 30 3.76 24.73 0.19
C GLY A 30 3.10 24.39 -1.16
N ALA A 31 2.66 23.14 -1.36
CA ALA A 31 1.78 22.81 -2.48
C ALA A 31 0.31 23.15 -2.17
N THR A 32 -0.49 23.37 -3.22
CA THR A 32 -1.95 23.43 -3.08
C THR A 32 -2.46 22.07 -2.63
N GLN A 33 -3.40 22.05 -1.67
CA GLN A 33 -3.97 20.80 -1.16
C GLN A 33 -4.64 20.02 -2.31
N PRO A 34 -4.23 18.76 -2.55
CA PRO A 34 -4.84 17.94 -3.59
C PRO A 34 -6.20 17.38 -3.13
N THR A 35 -6.98 16.88 -4.09
CA THR A 35 -8.26 16.20 -3.81
C THR A 35 -8.09 14.74 -3.40
N ALA A 36 -6.86 14.21 -3.49
CA ALA A 36 -6.51 12.85 -3.10
C ALA A 36 -6.72 12.60 -1.60
N SER A 37 -7.20 11.41 -1.26
CA SER A 37 -7.40 10.98 0.13
C SER A 37 -6.47 9.81 0.42
N ASN A 38 -5.53 9.98 1.33
CA ASN A 38 -4.61 8.91 1.71
C ASN A 38 -5.21 7.96 2.75
N LEU A 39 -6.14 8.44 3.58
CA LEU A 39 -6.82 7.62 4.56
C LEU A 39 -8.31 7.96 4.54
N ASN A 40 -9.18 6.95 4.55
CA ASN A 40 -10.62 7.13 4.66
C ASN A 40 -11.07 6.61 6.02
N VAL A 41 -11.83 7.41 6.74
CA VAL A 41 -12.18 7.16 8.14
C VAL A 41 -13.69 7.18 8.34
N VAL A 42 -14.11 6.49 9.38
CA VAL A 42 -15.49 6.38 9.86
C VAL A 42 -15.48 6.49 11.37
N ALA A 43 -16.54 7.08 11.94
CA ALA A 43 -16.57 7.45 13.35
C ALA A 43 -16.17 6.30 14.28
N GLY A 44 -15.25 6.57 15.22
CA GLY A 44 -14.84 5.64 16.27
C GLY A 44 -13.99 4.43 15.83
N VAL A 45 -13.56 4.37 14.57
CA VAL A 45 -12.67 3.30 14.07
C VAL A 45 -11.28 3.86 13.82
N ASN A 46 -10.28 3.30 14.50
CA ASN A 46 -8.88 3.61 14.20
C ASN A 46 -8.48 2.92 12.90
N VAL A 47 -7.88 3.67 11.98
CA VAL A 47 -7.44 3.17 10.67
C VAL A 47 -6.05 3.74 10.40
N ALA A 48 -5.15 2.90 9.88
CA ALA A 48 -3.83 3.32 9.43
C ALA A 48 -3.72 3.10 7.91
N ASN A 49 -2.97 3.96 7.23
CA ASN A 49 -2.48 3.71 5.87
C ASN A 49 -1.04 4.17 5.72
N VAL A 50 -0.25 3.44 4.93
CA VAL A 50 1.05 3.93 4.46
C VAL A 50 0.84 5.00 3.40
N VAL A 51 1.64 6.04 3.49
CA VAL A 51 1.62 7.19 2.61
C VAL A 51 3.04 7.53 2.19
N VAL A 52 3.26 7.73 0.90
CA VAL A 52 4.49 8.36 0.41
C VAL A 52 4.15 9.79 0.04
N SER A 53 4.88 10.75 0.63
CA SER A 53 4.74 12.17 0.31
C SER A 53 6.10 12.73 -0.06
N GLN A 54 6.15 13.59 -1.09
CA GLN A 54 7.32 14.46 -1.21
C GLN A 54 7.42 15.35 0.02
N LEU A 55 8.64 15.74 0.33
CA LEU A 55 8.91 16.75 1.33
C LEU A 55 8.77 18.12 0.68
N GLY A 56 7.94 18.97 1.29
CA GLY A 56 7.75 20.35 0.89
C GLY A 56 8.86 21.26 1.38
N THR A 57 8.57 22.57 1.44
CA THR A 57 9.52 23.57 1.95
C THR A 57 10.05 23.16 3.33
N ASN A 58 11.37 23.26 3.53
CA ASN A 58 12.07 22.88 4.77
C ASN A 58 11.95 21.40 5.17
N GLY A 59 11.66 20.49 4.24
CA GLY A 59 11.59 19.06 4.54
C GLY A 59 10.27 18.64 5.21
N GLN A 60 9.21 19.44 5.06
CA GLN A 60 7.95 19.27 5.81
C GLN A 60 6.86 18.57 4.99
N VAL A 61 6.03 17.77 5.67
CA VAL A 61 4.80 17.21 5.12
C VAL A 61 3.60 17.85 5.82
N CYS A 62 2.59 18.19 5.02
CA CYS A 62 1.35 18.80 5.48
C CYS A 62 0.25 17.73 5.51
N ILE A 63 -0.56 17.76 6.57
CA ILE A 63 -1.65 16.80 6.78
C ILE A 63 -2.94 17.58 7.00
N TYR A 64 -3.92 17.33 6.14
CA TYR A 64 -5.27 17.83 6.23
C TYR A 64 -6.20 16.72 6.73
N THR A 65 -7.09 17.06 7.66
CA THR A 65 -8.17 16.18 8.13
C THR A 65 -9.52 16.80 7.79
N SER A 66 -10.43 16.03 7.20
CA SER A 66 -11.76 16.53 6.82
C SER A 66 -12.75 16.55 7.98
N VAL A 67 -12.41 15.89 9.10
CA VAL A 67 -13.18 15.82 10.34
C VAL A 67 -12.23 15.83 11.54
N ALA A 68 -12.73 16.17 12.73
CA ALA A 68 -11.93 16.11 13.95
C ALA A 68 -11.47 14.67 14.25
N MET A 69 -10.19 14.49 14.58
CA MET A 69 -9.59 13.21 14.94
C MET A 69 -8.24 13.45 15.65
N HIS A 70 -7.73 12.42 16.33
CA HIS A 70 -6.32 12.36 16.71
C HIS A 70 -5.51 11.73 15.57
N LEU A 71 -4.24 12.11 15.42
CA LEU A 71 -3.33 11.54 14.43
C LEU A 71 -2.07 11.02 15.11
N VAL A 72 -1.64 9.83 14.70
CA VAL A 72 -0.28 9.31 14.93
C VAL A 72 0.40 9.21 13.57
N VAL A 73 1.61 9.76 13.45
CA VAL A 73 2.36 9.79 12.19
C VAL A 73 3.75 9.25 12.47
N ASP A 74 4.02 8.06 11.93
CA ASP A 74 5.30 7.39 12.08
C ASP A 74 6.09 7.49 10.78
N VAL A 75 7.38 7.78 10.87
CA VAL A 75 8.28 7.80 9.72
C VAL A 75 8.85 6.41 9.52
N GLY A 76 8.41 5.71 8.47
CA GLY A 76 8.91 4.39 8.08
C GLY A 76 10.17 4.44 7.23
N GLY A 77 10.49 5.59 6.62
CA GLY A 77 11.70 5.79 5.84
C GLY A 77 11.71 7.14 5.13
N THR A 78 12.86 7.50 4.55
CA THR A 78 13.02 8.70 3.72
C THR A 78 13.87 8.41 2.50
N ALA A 79 13.52 8.95 1.33
CA ALA A 79 14.24 8.74 0.08
C ALA A 79 14.88 10.05 -0.45
N PRO A 80 16.15 10.05 -0.91
CA PRO A 80 16.79 11.22 -1.52
C PRO A 80 16.42 11.42 -3.01
N LEU A 81 16.55 12.63 -3.58
CA LEU A 81 16.27 12.90 -5.02
C LEU A 81 17.13 12.09 -5.99
N ALA A 82 18.32 11.65 -5.55
CA ALA A 82 19.19 10.81 -6.35
C ALA A 82 18.70 9.35 -6.43
N SER A 83 17.67 8.99 -5.66
CA SER A 83 16.91 7.76 -5.88
C SER A 83 16.02 7.93 -7.10
N ALA A 84 15.78 6.84 -7.85
CA ALA A 84 14.90 6.86 -9.03
C ALA A 84 13.42 7.15 -8.71
N TYR A 85 13.09 7.53 -7.47
CA TYR A 85 11.76 7.92 -7.03
C TYR A 85 11.54 9.42 -7.21
N THR A 86 10.65 9.77 -8.14
CA THR A 86 10.09 11.11 -8.24
C THR A 86 8.71 11.10 -7.59
N GLY A 87 8.60 11.64 -6.39
CA GLY A 87 7.26 11.84 -5.81
C GLY A 87 6.47 12.84 -6.64
N THR A 88 5.15 12.83 -6.50
CA THR A 88 4.27 13.80 -7.16
C THR A 88 3.38 14.46 -6.12
N VAL A 89 2.84 15.64 -6.44
CA VAL A 89 1.61 16.07 -5.77
C VAL A 89 0.54 15.02 -6.14
N PRO A 90 -0.15 14.39 -5.18
CA PRO A 90 -1.11 13.33 -5.46
C PRO A 90 -2.10 13.69 -6.58
N GLN A 91 -2.20 12.83 -7.59
CA GLN A 91 -2.99 13.07 -8.79
C GLN A 91 -4.05 12.00 -8.99
N ARG A 92 -5.33 12.37 -9.08
CA ARG A 92 -6.43 11.41 -9.25
C ARG A 92 -6.58 10.97 -10.71
N PHE A 93 -6.23 9.72 -10.99
CA PHE A 93 -6.26 9.12 -12.34
C PHE A 93 -7.54 8.34 -12.61
N MET A 94 -8.23 7.89 -11.56
CA MET A 94 -9.52 7.20 -11.64
C MET A 94 -10.44 7.67 -10.51
N GLU A 95 -11.69 7.93 -10.85
CA GLU A 95 -12.76 8.30 -9.93
C GLU A 95 -14.08 7.76 -10.47
N THR A 96 -14.44 6.56 -10.06
CA THR A 96 -15.60 5.90 -10.65
C THR A 96 -16.95 6.44 -10.13
N ARG A 97 -16.97 7.22 -9.05
CA ARG A 97 -18.22 7.79 -8.51
C ARG A 97 -18.76 8.89 -9.42
N VAL A 98 -20.08 9.02 -9.45
CA VAL A 98 -20.80 10.01 -10.25
C VAL A 98 -21.13 11.26 -9.44
N GLY A 99 -21.03 12.44 -10.08
CA GLY A 99 -21.40 13.73 -9.47
C GLY A 99 -20.22 14.53 -8.93
N ALA A 100 -20.48 15.78 -8.53
CA ALA A 100 -19.47 16.64 -7.92
C ALA A 100 -19.26 16.29 -6.43
N PRO A 101 -18.03 16.40 -5.89
CA PRO A 101 -16.79 16.90 -6.50
C PRO A 101 -15.90 15.76 -7.09
N PHE A 102 -16.48 14.66 -7.55
CA PHE A 102 -15.73 13.47 -7.97
C PHE A 102 -15.15 13.64 -9.38
N THR A 103 -13.95 14.20 -9.47
CA THR A 103 -13.26 14.46 -10.73
C THR A 103 -11.88 13.81 -10.81
N THR A 104 -11.44 13.45 -12.01
CA THR A 104 -10.04 13.07 -12.29
C THR A 104 -9.26 14.25 -12.87
N ILE A 105 -7.94 14.12 -12.98
CA ILE A 105 -7.06 15.18 -13.50
C ILE A 105 -7.36 15.61 -14.94
N ASP A 106 -7.99 14.74 -15.73
CA ASP A 106 -8.16 14.90 -17.18
C ASP A 106 -9.56 14.45 -17.66
N GLY A 107 -10.46 14.12 -16.73
CA GLY A 107 -11.80 13.58 -17.03
C GLY A 107 -11.82 12.12 -17.50
N GLN A 108 -10.67 11.48 -17.72
CA GLN A 108 -10.63 10.05 -18.03
C GLN A 108 -10.93 9.22 -16.79
N PHE A 109 -11.61 8.08 -16.96
CA PHE A 109 -12.05 7.21 -15.86
C PHE A 109 -12.88 7.91 -14.77
N GLN A 110 -13.51 9.04 -15.10
CA GLN A 110 -14.42 9.77 -14.23
C GLN A 110 -15.86 9.26 -14.39
N GLY A 111 -16.57 9.04 -13.30
CA GLY A 111 -18.01 8.75 -13.32
C GLY A 111 -18.39 7.46 -14.02
N ALA A 112 -17.49 6.47 -14.08
CA ALA A 112 -17.75 5.18 -14.72
C ALA A 112 -18.86 4.36 -14.04
N GLY A 113 -19.29 4.75 -12.83
CA GLY A 113 -20.24 4.00 -12.02
C GLY A 113 -19.58 2.89 -11.22
N GLN A 114 -20.40 2.09 -10.54
CA GLN A 114 -19.88 0.96 -9.77
C GLN A 114 -19.36 -0.11 -10.72
N LEU A 115 -18.10 -0.52 -10.54
CA LEU A 115 -17.50 -1.57 -11.36
C LEU A 115 -18.05 -2.93 -10.91
N ALA A 116 -18.32 -3.81 -11.88
CA ALA A 116 -18.77 -5.17 -11.58
C ALA A 116 -17.65 -6.01 -10.96
N GLY A 117 -18.00 -6.96 -10.10
CA GLY A 117 -17.04 -7.92 -9.56
C GLY A 117 -16.52 -8.88 -10.64
N GLY A 118 -15.30 -9.39 -10.46
CA GLY A 118 -14.66 -10.29 -11.41
C GLY A 118 -14.15 -9.58 -12.67
N THR A 119 -13.98 -8.26 -12.64
CA THR A 119 -13.53 -7.47 -13.81
C THR A 119 -12.14 -6.92 -13.61
N ILE A 120 -11.43 -6.70 -14.73
CA ILE A 120 -10.13 -6.04 -14.78
C ILE A 120 -10.30 -4.72 -15.53
N THR A 121 -9.93 -3.62 -14.89
CA THR A 121 -9.85 -2.30 -15.53
C THR A 121 -8.41 -1.98 -15.88
N GLN A 122 -8.15 -1.69 -17.16
CA GLN A 122 -6.82 -1.22 -17.61
C GLN A 122 -6.74 0.30 -17.46
N LEU A 123 -5.92 0.76 -16.52
CA LEU A 123 -5.70 2.18 -16.24
C LEU A 123 -4.41 2.63 -16.94
N GLN A 124 -4.53 3.59 -17.86
CA GLN A 124 -3.37 4.28 -18.43
C GLN A 124 -2.70 5.12 -17.32
N VAL A 125 -1.39 4.93 -17.13
CA VAL A 125 -0.60 5.68 -16.14
C VAL A 125 0.47 6.56 -16.79
N THR A 126 1.29 6.04 -17.70
CA THR A 126 2.25 6.91 -18.41
C THR A 126 1.51 7.77 -19.44
N GLY A 127 2.06 8.92 -19.80
CA GLY A 127 1.34 9.81 -20.73
C GLY A 127 0.30 10.71 -20.06
N ARG A 128 0.13 10.63 -18.74
CA ARG A 128 -0.90 11.33 -17.96
C ARG A 128 -0.30 12.01 -16.74
N GLY A 129 -0.94 13.06 -16.23
CA GLY A 129 -0.47 13.79 -15.04
C GLY A 129 0.09 15.17 -15.32
N THR A 130 0.41 15.90 -14.24
CA THR A 130 0.98 17.25 -14.25
C THR A 130 1.89 17.45 -13.02
N PRO A 131 3.21 17.25 -13.12
CA PRO A 131 3.93 16.80 -14.32
C PRO A 131 3.51 15.38 -14.74
N GLU A 132 3.65 15.10 -16.03
CA GLU A 132 3.28 13.82 -16.62
C GLU A 132 4.12 12.68 -16.03
N VAL A 133 3.50 11.52 -15.79
CA VAL A 133 4.20 10.26 -15.51
C VAL A 133 4.99 9.88 -16.76
N PRO A 134 6.34 9.85 -16.70
CA PRO A 134 7.19 9.63 -17.85
C PRO A 134 6.91 8.31 -18.59
N ALA A 135 7.12 8.29 -19.91
CA ALA A 135 6.95 7.10 -20.72
C ALA A 135 7.93 5.96 -20.36
N ASP A 136 9.09 6.31 -19.78
CA ASP A 136 10.11 5.38 -19.29
C ASP A 136 9.95 5.02 -17.79
N ALA A 137 8.83 5.43 -17.17
CA ALA A 137 8.48 5.00 -15.83
C ALA A 137 8.41 3.47 -15.79
N THR A 138 9.12 2.89 -14.83
CA THR A 138 9.18 1.45 -14.66
C THR A 138 8.22 0.96 -13.58
N ALA A 139 7.90 1.79 -12.58
CA ALA A 139 6.85 1.53 -11.60
C ALA A 139 6.17 2.82 -11.15
N VAL A 140 5.00 2.70 -10.54
CA VAL A 140 4.25 3.81 -9.93
C VAL A 140 3.82 3.45 -8.51
N VAL A 141 3.81 4.44 -7.64
CA VAL A 141 3.20 4.35 -6.32
C VAL A 141 1.80 4.94 -6.41
N LEU A 142 0.82 4.11 -6.09
CA LEU A 142 -0.60 4.41 -6.15
C LEU A 142 -1.20 4.42 -4.75
N ASN A 143 -2.21 5.24 -4.56
CA ASN A 143 -3.17 5.07 -3.48
C ASN A 143 -4.49 4.61 -4.11
N VAL A 144 -4.90 3.38 -3.81
CA VAL A 144 -6.08 2.73 -4.38
C VAL A 144 -7.15 2.63 -3.30
N THR A 145 -8.36 3.12 -3.58
CA THR A 145 -9.49 3.06 -2.63
C THR A 145 -10.66 2.29 -3.22
N ALA A 146 -11.10 1.24 -2.53
CA ALA A 146 -12.43 0.66 -2.73
C ALA A 146 -13.45 1.47 -1.91
N VAL A 147 -14.52 1.95 -2.55
CA VAL A 147 -15.48 2.86 -1.92
C VAL A 147 -16.83 2.17 -1.76
N THR A 148 -17.28 2.10 -0.51
CA THR A 148 -18.60 1.57 -0.09
C THR A 148 -19.03 0.31 -0.88
N PRO A 149 -18.23 -0.76 -0.88
CA PRO A 149 -18.58 -1.99 -1.57
C PRO A 149 -19.86 -2.60 -0.96
N PRO A 150 -20.68 -3.36 -1.71
CA PRO A 150 -21.91 -3.96 -1.22
C PRO A 150 -21.69 -5.36 -0.60
N ALA A 151 -20.52 -5.97 -0.84
CA ALA A 151 -20.17 -7.32 -0.41
C ALA A 151 -18.68 -7.36 0.00
N ASN A 152 -18.27 -8.43 0.68
CA ASN A 152 -16.85 -8.68 0.92
C ASN A 152 -16.12 -8.86 -0.41
N GLY A 153 -14.86 -8.44 -0.47
CA GLY A 153 -14.04 -8.61 -1.66
C GLY A 153 -12.62 -8.08 -1.48
N TRP A 154 -11.87 -8.07 -2.57
CA TRP A 154 -10.50 -7.60 -2.63
C TRP A 154 -10.21 -6.94 -3.97
N VAL A 155 -9.14 -6.15 -4.00
CA VAL A 155 -8.55 -5.57 -5.22
C VAL A 155 -7.15 -6.13 -5.41
N THR A 156 -6.80 -6.45 -6.65
CA THR A 156 -5.44 -6.80 -7.09
C THR A 156 -5.02 -5.84 -8.19
N VAL A 157 -3.83 -5.28 -8.07
CA VAL A 157 -3.24 -4.28 -8.96
C VAL A 157 -1.92 -4.84 -9.44
N PHE A 158 -1.75 -4.91 -10.76
CA PHE A 158 -0.60 -5.58 -11.37
C PHE A 158 -0.25 -4.93 -12.72
N PRO A 159 0.96 -5.14 -13.25
CA PRO A 159 1.32 -4.65 -14.57
C PRO A 159 0.40 -5.26 -15.64
N CYS A 160 -0.19 -4.44 -16.52
CA CYS A 160 -0.96 -5.01 -17.63
C CYS A 160 -0.06 -5.80 -18.58
N GLY A 161 -0.55 -6.94 -19.06
CA GLY A 161 0.22 -7.88 -19.89
C GLY A 161 0.77 -9.07 -19.11
N ASP A 162 0.84 -8.96 -17.78
CA ASP A 162 1.17 -10.08 -16.89
C ASP A 162 -0.09 -10.87 -16.50
N PRO A 163 0.05 -12.18 -16.16
CA PRO A 163 -1.06 -12.93 -15.58
C PRO A 163 -1.48 -12.33 -14.24
N GLN A 164 -2.79 -12.31 -13.97
CA GLN A 164 -3.33 -11.82 -12.70
C GLN A 164 -2.75 -12.64 -11.53
N PRO A 165 -2.08 -11.99 -10.54
CA PRO A 165 -1.59 -12.68 -9.36
C PRO A 165 -2.70 -13.06 -8.38
N THR A 166 -2.40 -13.99 -7.45
CA THR A 166 -3.30 -14.39 -6.37
C THR A 166 -3.27 -13.43 -5.16
N ALA A 167 -2.25 -12.58 -5.09
CA ALA A 167 -2.08 -11.58 -4.05
C ALA A 167 -3.14 -10.47 -4.15
N SER A 168 -3.53 -9.93 -2.99
CA SER A 168 -4.47 -8.83 -2.86
C SER A 168 -3.75 -7.59 -2.37
N ASN A 169 -4.00 -6.44 -2.97
CA ASN A 169 -3.49 -5.17 -2.46
C ASN A 169 -4.38 -4.60 -1.38
N LEU A 170 -5.71 -4.78 -1.44
CA LEU A 170 -6.58 -4.40 -0.33
C LEU A 170 -7.76 -5.36 -0.23
N ASN A 171 -8.23 -5.54 1.00
CA ASN A 171 -9.39 -6.37 1.34
C ASN A 171 -10.45 -5.47 1.96
N PHE A 172 -11.70 -5.64 1.55
CA PHE A 172 -12.81 -4.78 1.98
C PHE A 172 -14.03 -5.58 2.41
N ILE A 173 -14.84 -4.95 3.27
CA ILE A 173 -16.13 -5.43 3.76
C ILE A 173 -17.24 -4.44 3.40
N PRO A 174 -18.52 -4.86 3.37
CA PRO A 174 -19.63 -4.01 2.98
C PRO A 174 -19.67 -2.65 3.70
N GLY A 175 -19.95 -1.59 2.96
CA GLY A 175 -20.22 -0.26 3.49
C GLY A 175 -19.00 0.50 4.03
N ARG A 176 -17.77 -0.04 3.92
CA ARG A 176 -16.54 0.62 4.36
C ARG A 176 -15.68 1.02 3.17
N SER A 177 -15.30 2.30 3.09
CA SER A 177 -14.27 2.72 2.15
C SER A 177 -12.89 2.35 2.70
N VAL A 178 -12.09 1.65 1.90
CA VAL A 178 -10.78 1.13 2.30
C VAL A 178 -9.72 1.59 1.30
N PRO A 179 -8.81 2.50 1.68
CA PRO A 179 -7.64 2.82 0.88
C PRO A 179 -6.49 1.83 1.17
N ASN A 180 -5.60 1.65 0.20
CA ASN A 180 -4.27 1.12 0.45
C ASN A 180 -3.22 1.70 -0.51
N SER A 181 -1.97 1.79 -0.05
CA SER A 181 -0.83 2.18 -0.88
C SER A 181 -0.25 0.99 -1.62
N VAL A 182 0.01 1.15 -2.92
CA VAL A 182 0.44 0.09 -3.84
C VAL A 182 1.64 0.57 -4.64
N LEU A 183 2.75 -0.17 -4.57
CA LEU A 183 3.83 -0.07 -5.56
C LEU A 183 3.55 -1.10 -6.66
N VAL A 184 3.49 -0.67 -7.92
CA VAL A 184 3.22 -1.58 -9.04
C VAL A 184 4.05 -1.22 -10.27
N GLY A 185 4.56 -2.24 -10.96
CA GLY A 185 5.25 -2.08 -12.24
C GLY A 185 4.33 -1.51 -13.32
N VAL A 186 4.92 -0.73 -14.23
CA VAL A 186 4.20 -0.23 -15.40
C VAL A 186 4.21 -1.31 -16.48
N GLY A 187 3.02 -1.80 -16.83
CA GLY A 187 2.86 -2.86 -17.82
C GLY A 187 2.79 -2.37 -19.27
N THR A 188 2.39 -3.28 -20.15
CA THR A 188 2.27 -3.09 -21.60
C THR A 188 1.49 -1.82 -21.94
N GLY A 189 2.09 -0.96 -22.76
CA GLY A 189 1.48 0.29 -23.20
C GLY A 189 1.41 1.38 -22.11
N GLY A 190 2.16 1.24 -21.02
CA GLY A 190 2.17 2.25 -19.96
C GLY A 190 1.00 2.13 -18.99
N LYS A 191 0.48 0.92 -18.78
CA LYS A 191 -0.77 0.66 -18.07
C LYS A 191 -0.59 -0.20 -16.83
N VAL A 192 -1.47 0.01 -15.86
CA VAL A 192 -1.67 -0.89 -14.72
C VAL A 192 -3.06 -1.51 -14.81
N CYS A 193 -3.18 -2.76 -14.39
CA CYS A 193 -4.40 -3.54 -14.43
C CYS A 193 -4.95 -3.66 -13.01
N VAL A 194 -6.22 -3.29 -12.83
CA VAL A 194 -6.91 -3.29 -11.53
C VAL A 194 -8.07 -4.27 -11.57
N TYR A 195 -7.89 -5.41 -10.90
CA TYR A 195 -8.91 -6.41 -10.69
C TYR A 195 -9.69 -6.14 -9.41
N ASN A 196 -11.02 -6.21 -9.44
CA ASN A 196 -11.86 -6.21 -8.23
C ASN A 196 -12.71 -7.49 -8.19
N SER A 197 -12.62 -8.25 -7.10
CA SER A 197 -13.33 -9.54 -6.98
C SER A 197 -14.83 -9.40 -6.74
N SER A 198 -15.24 -8.27 -6.19
CA SER A 198 -16.63 -7.93 -5.90
C SER A 198 -16.94 -6.52 -6.38
N ALA A 199 -18.22 -6.24 -6.63
CA ALA A 199 -18.63 -4.95 -7.17
C ALA A 199 -18.19 -3.81 -6.24
N THR A 200 -17.60 -2.75 -6.77
CA THR A 200 -17.13 -1.62 -5.95
C THR A 200 -16.89 -0.39 -6.80
N HIS A 201 -16.92 0.78 -6.18
CA HIS A 201 -16.32 1.98 -6.77
C HIS A 201 -14.83 1.97 -6.46
N LEU A 202 -14.02 2.36 -7.45
CA LEU A 202 -12.59 2.57 -7.30
C LEU A 202 -12.22 4.05 -7.44
N ILE A 203 -11.24 4.46 -6.63
CA ILE A 203 -10.46 5.69 -6.78
C ILE A 203 -9.00 5.25 -6.88
N VAL A 204 -8.25 5.81 -7.84
CA VAL A 204 -6.81 5.57 -7.96
C VAL A 204 -6.11 6.91 -8.09
N ASP A 205 -5.27 7.23 -7.11
CA ASP A 205 -4.40 8.40 -7.11
C ASP A 205 -2.95 7.97 -7.34
N VAL A 206 -2.22 8.65 -8.23
CA VAL A 206 -0.76 8.48 -8.40
C VAL A 206 -0.05 9.44 -7.44
N VAL A 207 0.85 8.92 -6.61
CA VAL A 207 1.56 9.69 -5.58
C VAL A 207 3.08 9.68 -5.74
N GLY A 208 3.60 8.83 -6.64
CA GLY A 208 5.00 8.82 -7.02
C GLY A 208 5.28 7.88 -8.19
N VAL A 209 6.47 8.05 -8.77
CA VAL A 209 6.92 7.32 -9.95
C VAL A 209 8.35 6.85 -9.73
N LEU A 210 8.66 5.65 -10.23
CA LEU A 210 10.02 5.12 -10.31
C LEU A 210 10.45 5.05 -11.79
N GLN A 211 11.63 5.57 -12.11
CA GLN A 211 12.25 5.49 -13.44
C GLN A 211 13.38 4.46 -13.48
N ALA A 212 13.85 4.11 -14.69
CA ALA A 212 14.99 3.21 -14.87
C ALA A 212 16.29 3.82 -14.30
N GLY A 213 17.14 3.00 -13.66
CA GLY A 213 18.54 3.36 -13.38
C GLY A 213 19.00 3.50 -11.92
N ALA A 214 18.17 3.21 -10.90
CA ALA A 214 18.68 3.18 -9.51
C ALA A 214 18.16 2.04 -8.62
N HIS A 215 17.06 1.36 -8.97
CA HIS A 215 16.55 0.22 -8.21
C HIS A 215 15.96 -0.81 -9.17
N SER A 216 16.23 -2.09 -8.90
CA SER A 216 15.48 -3.17 -9.51
C SER A 216 14.27 -3.43 -8.63
N TYR A 217 13.07 -3.25 -9.17
CA TYR A 217 11.85 -3.77 -8.57
C TYR A 217 11.61 -5.16 -9.16
N ILE A 218 11.38 -6.13 -8.29
CA ILE A 218 10.78 -7.42 -8.60
C ILE A 218 9.67 -7.51 -7.54
N ALA A 219 8.40 -7.70 -7.84
CA ALA A 219 7.82 -8.77 -8.60
C ALA A 219 6.37 -8.36 -8.93
N THR A 220 5.74 -9.11 -9.82
CA THR A 220 4.30 -9.37 -9.71
C THR A 220 3.93 -9.66 -8.25
N PRO A 221 2.87 -9.06 -7.70
CA PRO A 221 2.50 -9.30 -6.31
C PRO A 221 2.41 -10.79 -5.95
N VAL A 222 3.03 -11.21 -4.85
CA VAL A 222 3.05 -12.62 -4.41
C VAL A 222 2.65 -12.76 -2.95
N ARG A 223 2.01 -13.87 -2.60
CA ARG A 223 1.67 -14.18 -1.20
C ARG A 223 2.79 -14.95 -0.52
N LEU A 224 3.33 -14.41 0.58
CA LEU A 224 4.38 -15.05 1.39
C LEU A 224 3.85 -15.81 2.61
N LEU A 225 2.74 -15.38 3.19
CA LEU A 225 2.16 -16.02 4.37
C LEU A 225 0.67 -16.16 4.18
N GLU A 226 0.16 -17.36 4.45
CA GLU A 226 -1.26 -17.65 4.44
C GLU A 226 -1.60 -18.57 5.61
N THR A 227 -2.00 -17.98 6.73
CA THR A 227 -2.23 -18.76 7.94
C THR A 227 -3.54 -19.54 7.95
N ARG A 228 -4.47 -19.29 7.00
CA ARG A 228 -5.75 -20.00 6.93
C ARG A 228 -5.57 -21.40 6.36
N ASN A 229 -6.46 -22.31 6.78
CA ASN A 229 -6.53 -23.68 6.26
C ASN A 229 -7.48 -23.77 5.07
N GLY A 230 -7.03 -24.40 3.98
CA GLY A 230 -7.86 -24.68 2.80
C GLY A 230 -7.04 -24.80 1.52
N ALA A 231 -7.49 -25.62 0.58
CA ALA A 231 -6.77 -25.86 -0.68
C ALA A 231 -6.64 -24.61 -1.57
N GLN A 232 -7.48 -23.60 -1.34
CA GLN A 232 -7.47 -22.31 -2.04
C GLN A 232 -6.57 -21.25 -1.38
N PHE A 233 -5.99 -21.55 -0.22
CA PHE A 233 -5.22 -20.62 0.59
C PHE A 233 -3.74 -20.96 0.47
N THR A 234 -3.15 -20.61 -0.66
CA THR A 234 -1.77 -20.94 -1.00
C THR A 234 -0.86 -19.71 -1.08
N THR A 235 0.42 -19.90 -0.79
CA THR A 235 1.52 -18.99 -1.08
C THR A 235 2.11 -19.31 -2.45
N PHE A 236 2.91 -18.41 -3.01
CA PHE A 236 3.43 -18.60 -4.36
C PHE A 236 4.47 -19.74 -4.48
N ASP A 237 5.09 -20.11 -3.35
CA ASP A 237 6.14 -21.12 -3.24
C ASP A 237 5.72 -22.30 -2.33
N HIS A 238 4.45 -22.36 -1.91
CA HIS A 238 3.90 -23.36 -1.00
C HIS A 238 4.57 -23.44 0.37
N LEU A 239 5.26 -22.38 0.79
CA LEU A 239 5.79 -22.24 2.14
C LEU A 239 4.86 -21.38 3.00
N PHE A 240 4.79 -21.63 4.31
CA PHE A 240 3.99 -20.85 5.27
C PHE A 240 2.47 -20.81 4.96
N GLU A 241 1.89 -21.98 4.64
CA GLU A 241 0.46 -22.19 4.45
C GLU A 241 -0.16 -22.94 5.65
N GLY A 242 -1.40 -22.62 6.03
CA GLY A 242 -2.19 -23.44 6.97
C GLY A 242 -1.69 -23.49 8.43
N GLY A 243 -0.87 -22.52 8.85
CA GLY A 243 -0.28 -22.49 10.20
C GLY A 243 -1.28 -22.25 11.34
N GLY A 244 -2.53 -21.90 11.05
CA GLY A 244 -3.51 -21.51 12.06
C GLY A 244 -3.29 -20.08 12.57
N GLN A 245 -4.12 -19.65 13.52
CA GLN A 245 -3.97 -18.31 14.09
C GLN A 245 -2.64 -18.16 14.83
N ILE A 246 -1.97 -17.03 14.60
CA ILE A 246 -0.78 -16.64 15.35
C ILE A 246 -1.25 -16.11 16.70
N ALA A 247 -0.73 -16.67 17.79
CA ALA A 247 -1.14 -16.30 19.14
C ALA A 247 -0.73 -14.86 19.50
N ALA A 248 -1.52 -14.22 20.36
CA ALA A 248 -1.20 -12.90 20.91
C ALA A 248 0.21 -12.88 21.52
N GLY A 249 0.98 -11.84 21.21
CA GLY A 249 2.34 -11.67 21.72
C GLY A 249 3.43 -12.34 20.86
N GLN A 250 3.07 -13.10 19.82
CA GLN A 250 4.03 -13.82 18.98
C GLN A 250 4.50 -12.98 17.77
N THR A 251 5.65 -13.37 17.24
CA THR A 251 6.27 -12.81 16.03
C THR A 251 6.44 -13.91 15.00
N VAL A 252 6.13 -13.61 13.74
CA VAL A 252 6.49 -14.43 12.58
C VAL A 252 7.65 -13.78 11.86
N GLU A 253 8.67 -14.58 11.53
CA GLU A 253 9.80 -14.14 10.72
C GLU A 253 9.66 -14.66 9.29
N LEU A 254 9.77 -13.77 8.31
CA LEU A 254 9.73 -14.13 6.90
C LEU A 254 11.03 -13.73 6.22
N ASN A 255 11.74 -14.70 5.63
CA ASN A 255 12.90 -14.41 4.79
C ASN A 255 12.45 -14.00 3.39
N VAL A 256 12.19 -12.70 3.23
CA VAL A 256 11.79 -12.08 1.98
C VAL A 256 12.92 -12.20 0.95
N GLY A 257 14.13 -11.77 1.32
CA GLY A 257 15.29 -11.76 0.43
C GLY A 257 15.52 -13.13 -0.21
N ALA A 258 15.56 -14.19 0.58
CA ALA A 258 15.82 -15.53 0.06
C ALA A 258 14.68 -16.03 -0.84
N ARG A 259 13.42 -15.76 -0.46
CA ARG A 259 12.23 -16.27 -1.17
C ARG A 259 11.98 -15.57 -2.49
N VAL A 260 12.22 -14.25 -2.59
CA VAL A 260 11.86 -13.48 -3.79
C VAL A 260 13.03 -13.03 -4.64
N SER A 261 14.24 -12.93 -4.10
CA SER A 261 15.40 -12.42 -4.83
C SER A 261 16.66 -13.26 -4.68
N GLY A 262 16.64 -14.35 -3.90
CA GLY A 262 17.85 -15.11 -3.57
C GLY A 262 18.88 -14.30 -2.77
N ASN A 263 18.42 -13.32 -1.97
CA ASN A 263 19.23 -12.37 -1.19
C ASN A 263 20.07 -11.40 -2.03
N ASN A 264 19.65 -11.08 -3.26
CA ASN A 264 20.34 -10.12 -4.13
C ASN A 264 20.06 -8.66 -3.74
N GLY A 265 20.50 -8.23 -2.55
CA GLY A 265 20.56 -6.81 -2.17
C GLY A 265 19.22 -6.11 -1.93
N VAL A 266 18.18 -6.84 -1.54
CA VAL A 266 16.88 -6.24 -1.19
C VAL A 266 17.01 -5.52 0.14
N THR A 267 16.75 -4.21 0.15
CA THR A 267 16.86 -3.37 1.35
C THR A 267 15.49 -3.00 1.92
N PHE A 268 14.48 -2.80 1.07
CA PHE A 268 13.11 -2.52 1.49
C PHE A 268 12.10 -3.42 0.81
N VAL A 269 11.01 -3.72 1.51
CA VAL A 269 9.86 -4.45 0.99
C VAL A 269 8.57 -3.66 1.20
N TRP A 270 7.73 -3.63 0.17
CA TRP A 270 6.34 -3.19 0.23
C TRP A 270 5.46 -4.42 0.48
N LEU A 271 4.83 -4.46 1.65
CA LEU A 271 3.98 -5.55 2.09
C LEU A 271 2.54 -5.06 2.21
N ASN A 272 1.58 -5.89 1.87
CA ASN A 272 0.22 -5.75 2.34
C ASN A 272 -0.02 -6.79 3.45
N ILE A 273 -0.31 -6.33 4.66
CA ILE A 273 -0.58 -7.18 5.82
C ILE A 273 -2.08 -7.19 6.08
N THR A 274 -2.69 -8.38 6.06
CA THR A 274 -4.10 -8.56 6.39
C THR A 274 -4.26 -9.36 7.67
N SER A 275 -4.91 -8.76 8.67
CA SER A 275 -5.39 -9.44 9.88
C SER A 275 -6.84 -9.87 9.66
N LEU A 276 -7.18 -11.10 10.04
CA LEU A 276 -8.53 -11.64 9.89
C LEU A 276 -8.91 -12.60 11.00
N GLN A 277 -10.21 -12.63 11.32
CA GLN A 277 -10.80 -13.48 12.36
C GLN A 277 -10.12 -13.35 13.73
N SER A 278 -9.64 -12.15 14.08
CA SER A 278 -8.97 -11.89 15.36
C SER A 278 -9.87 -12.19 16.56
N THR A 279 -9.31 -12.76 17.62
CA THR A 279 -10.08 -13.08 18.85
C THR A 279 -10.35 -11.86 19.73
N ALA A 280 -9.57 -10.80 19.55
CA ALA A 280 -9.70 -9.53 20.24
C ALA A 280 -9.28 -8.36 19.31
N GLY A 281 -9.62 -7.13 19.71
CA GLY A 281 -9.06 -5.95 19.08
C GLY A 281 -7.56 -5.90 19.35
N GLY A 282 -6.78 -5.50 18.34
CA GLY A 282 -5.33 -5.54 18.43
C GLY A 282 -4.65 -4.77 17.32
N TYR A 283 -3.36 -5.05 17.17
CA TYR A 283 -2.50 -4.40 16.19
C TYR A 283 -1.35 -5.31 15.76
N VAL A 284 -0.80 -5.03 14.58
CA VAL A 284 0.41 -5.66 14.06
C VAL A 284 1.52 -4.64 13.92
N ILE A 285 2.74 -5.08 14.23
CA ILE A 285 3.99 -4.33 14.04
C ILE A 285 4.86 -5.13 13.09
N VAL A 286 5.41 -4.46 12.08
CA VAL A 286 6.35 -5.00 11.12
C VAL A 286 7.63 -4.20 11.21
N HIS A 287 8.76 -4.88 11.32
CA HIS A 287 10.07 -4.24 11.42
C HIS A 287 11.18 -5.17 10.91
N SER A 288 12.37 -4.60 10.65
CA SER A 288 13.57 -5.39 10.38
C SER A 288 13.88 -6.30 11.58
N CYS A 289 14.22 -7.56 11.32
CA CYS A 289 14.47 -8.53 12.39
C CYS A 289 15.73 -8.24 13.22
N ASP A 290 16.64 -7.40 12.71
CA ASP A 290 17.90 -7.07 13.39
C ASP A 290 17.77 -5.87 14.34
N VAL A 291 16.59 -5.25 14.40
CA VAL A 291 16.33 -4.11 15.29
C VAL A 291 15.29 -4.47 16.35
N ALA A 292 15.41 -3.82 17.51
CA ALA A 292 14.41 -3.96 18.56
C ALA A 292 13.02 -3.52 18.05
N ARG A 293 11.98 -4.30 18.40
CA ARG A 293 10.62 -4.03 17.96
C ARG A 293 10.20 -2.60 18.36
N PRO A 294 9.73 -1.77 17.42
CA PRO A 294 9.27 -0.43 17.72
C PRO A 294 7.96 -0.45 18.51
N THR A 295 7.54 0.71 19.01
CA THR A 295 6.23 0.86 19.68
C THR A 295 5.10 1.25 18.72
N ALA A 296 5.44 1.69 17.51
CA ALA A 296 4.48 2.07 16.48
C ALA A 296 3.86 0.83 15.80
N SER A 297 2.53 0.82 15.67
CA SER A 297 1.80 -0.22 14.96
C SER A 297 1.57 0.14 13.50
N ASN A 298 1.73 -0.84 12.60
CA ASN A 298 1.43 -0.66 11.19
C ASN A 298 -0.05 -0.92 10.88
N LEU A 299 -0.68 -1.88 11.55
CA LEU A 299 -2.09 -2.24 11.30
C LEU A 299 -2.84 -2.29 12.62
N ASN A 300 -4.01 -1.66 12.70
CA ASN A 300 -4.92 -1.73 13.85
C ASN A 300 -6.24 -2.35 13.42
N PHE A 301 -6.80 -3.26 14.23
CA PHE A 301 -8.01 -3.98 13.87
C PHE A 301 -8.93 -4.22 15.08
N PRO A 302 -10.25 -4.06 14.93
CA PRO A 302 -11.22 -4.56 15.89
C PRO A 302 -11.29 -6.10 15.90
N ALA A 303 -11.84 -6.67 16.98
CA ALA A 303 -12.08 -8.11 17.10
C ALA A 303 -12.98 -8.63 15.97
N GLY A 304 -12.65 -9.80 15.41
CA GLY A 304 -13.45 -10.51 14.42
C GLY A 304 -13.52 -9.84 13.04
N THR A 305 -12.78 -8.75 12.81
CA THR A 305 -12.79 -8.03 11.53
C THR A 305 -11.69 -8.51 10.60
N THR A 306 -11.85 -8.24 9.29
CA THR A 306 -10.76 -8.33 8.31
C THR A 306 -10.28 -6.92 8.03
N VAL A 307 -9.01 -6.65 8.31
CA VAL A 307 -8.39 -5.34 8.08
C VAL A 307 -7.04 -5.56 7.43
N ALA A 308 -6.80 -4.85 6.33
CA ALA A 308 -5.53 -4.84 5.62
C ALA A 308 -4.87 -3.46 5.72
N ASN A 309 -3.54 -3.43 5.74
CA ASN A 309 -2.79 -2.21 5.54
C ASN A 309 -1.46 -2.50 4.82
N ALA A 310 -1.08 -1.60 3.92
CA ALA A 310 0.25 -1.53 3.35
C ALA A 310 1.27 -1.19 4.43
N VAL A 311 2.46 -1.72 4.26
CA VAL A 311 3.60 -1.58 5.15
C VAL A 311 4.84 -1.49 4.28
N VAL A 312 5.72 -0.55 4.61
CA VAL A 312 7.08 -0.54 4.07
C VAL A 312 8.01 -0.84 5.20
N ALA A 313 8.79 -1.89 5.04
CA ALA A 313 9.74 -2.34 6.04
C ALA A 313 11.12 -2.47 5.42
N GLU A 314 12.11 -2.02 6.18
CA GLU A 314 13.50 -2.40 5.96
C GLU A 314 13.66 -3.89 6.29
N LEU A 315 14.46 -4.60 5.49
CA LEU A 315 14.83 -5.98 5.79
C LEU A 315 16.04 -6.02 6.74
N SER A 316 16.20 -7.10 7.49
CA SER A 316 17.46 -7.43 8.16
C SER A 316 18.59 -7.63 7.16
N GLU A 317 19.84 -7.64 7.63
CA GLU A 317 21.02 -7.86 6.79
C GLU A 317 20.94 -9.18 6.00
N ASP A 318 20.23 -10.18 6.55
CA ASP A 318 19.97 -11.47 5.91
C ASP A 318 18.59 -11.60 5.26
N GLY A 319 17.94 -10.47 4.99
CA GLY A 319 16.76 -10.37 4.13
C GLY A 319 15.42 -10.71 4.80
N ARG A 320 15.34 -10.70 6.14
CA ARG A 320 14.11 -11.00 6.89
C ARG A 320 13.33 -9.77 7.33
N VAL A 321 12.03 -9.99 7.49
CA VAL A 321 11.10 -9.09 8.17
C VAL A 321 10.42 -9.81 9.32
N CYS A 322 10.23 -9.10 10.43
CA CYS A 322 9.61 -9.59 11.66
C CYS A 322 8.21 -8.98 11.81
N ILE A 323 7.21 -9.83 11.99
CA ILE A 323 5.78 -9.47 12.04
C ILE A 323 5.19 -9.90 13.38
N TYR A 324 4.98 -8.95 14.27
CA TYR A 324 4.40 -9.14 15.60
C TYR A 324 2.89 -8.89 15.59
N THR A 325 2.12 -9.68 16.36
CA THR A 325 0.69 -9.41 16.63
C THR A 325 0.39 -9.29 18.12
N SER A 326 -0.40 -8.29 18.52
CA SER A 326 -0.84 -8.10 19.92
C SER A 326 -2.09 -8.89 20.30
N ALA A 327 -2.80 -9.48 19.34
CA ALA A 327 -3.97 -10.32 19.55
C ALA A 327 -3.87 -11.60 18.71
N THR A 328 -4.54 -12.67 19.16
CA THR A 328 -4.57 -13.92 18.38
C THR A 328 -5.35 -13.68 17.09
N THR A 329 -4.72 -13.91 15.93
CA THR A 329 -5.30 -13.58 14.62
C THR A 329 -4.71 -14.44 13.52
N HIS A 330 -5.46 -14.63 12.43
CA HIS A 330 -4.86 -15.06 11.18
C HIS A 330 -4.16 -13.87 10.52
N LEU A 331 -2.98 -14.11 9.96
CA LEU A 331 -2.28 -13.17 9.09
C LEU A 331 -2.19 -13.71 7.66
N VAL A 332 -2.33 -12.80 6.71
CA VAL A 332 -1.96 -12.96 5.31
C VAL A 332 -0.95 -11.86 4.98
N VAL A 333 0.15 -12.23 4.33
CA VAL A 333 1.22 -11.30 3.95
C VAL A 333 1.45 -11.43 2.46
N ASP A 334 1.08 -10.39 1.73
CA ASP A 334 1.32 -10.24 0.30
C ASP A 334 2.49 -9.26 0.11
N ILE A 335 3.40 -9.51 -0.83
CA ILE A 335 4.41 -8.55 -1.29
C ILE A 335 3.84 -7.84 -2.51
N ASP A 336 3.85 -6.51 -2.48
CA ASP A 336 3.45 -5.66 -3.59
C ASP A 336 4.67 -5.18 -4.41
N GLY A 337 5.84 -5.08 -3.78
CA GLY A 337 7.10 -4.80 -4.45
C GLY A 337 8.30 -4.85 -3.51
N ILE A 338 9.50 -4.88 -4.09
CA ILE A 338 10.76 -4.77 -3.34
C ILE A 338 11.63 -3.66 -3.94
N VAL A 339 12.51 -3.10 -3.10
CA VAL A 339 13.58 -2.20 -3.53
C VAL A 339 14.90 -2.91 -3.32
N ILE A 340 15.64 -3.10 -4.42
CA ILE A 340 17.03 -3.57 -4.41
C ILE A 340 17.93 -2.34 -4.55
N ASP A 341 18.87 -2.17 -3.63
CA ASP A 341 19.98 -1.23 -3.81
C ASP A 341 21.10 -1.90 -4.62
N GLY A 342 21.63 -1.20 -5.63
CA GLY A 342 22.96 -1.50 -6.19
C GLY A 342 23.05 -2.48 -7.38
N TYR A 343 22.26 -2.32 -8.44
CA TYR A 343 22.59 -3.01 -9.71
C TYR A 343 23.75 -2.32 -10.44
N ALA A 344 24.97 -2.81 -10.24
CA ALA A 344 25.96 -2.87 -11.29
C ALA A 344 26.08 -4.35 -11.70
N PRO A 345 25.78 -4.74 -12.95
CA PRO A 345 25.98 -6.12 -13.37
C PRO A 345 27.47 -6.46 -13.24
N LEU A 346 27.76 -7.55 -12.52
CA LEU A 346 29.06 -8.20 -12.56
C LEU A 346 29.30 -8.64 -14.02
N LEU A 347 30.30 -8.04 -14.66
CA LEU A 347 31.12 -8.73 -15.65
C LEU A 347 32.35 -9.29 -14.92
#